data_AF-G8X9R8-F1
#
_entry.id   AF-G8X9R8-F1
#
_cell.length_a   1.000
_cell.length_b   1.000
_cell.length_c   1.000
_cell.angle_alpha   90.00
_cell.angle_beta   90.00
_cell.angle_gamma   90.00
#
_symmetry.space_group_name_H-M   'P 1'
#
loop_
_entity.id
_entity.type
_entity.pdbx_description
1 polymer ?
#
loop_
_entity_poly.entity_id
_entity_poly.type
_entity_poly.pdbx_seq_one_letter_code
_entity_poly.pdbx_strand_id
1 'polypeptide(L)'
;MKFNNFLKICLILCLTTLFIQCKKSNNNYEEEQEESYSDENGYSDGTYCAEIDYYYSETGTSSTYTLLVEIENNELTVIHWPNGGWLDDSHFTPPDISSGEASFSSDRGVDYTVKIIGNEGDCSTSSYVTDEDDLIQQKEDDENEEYRKKQLEEEEEKEAEEEKRRQEEEESKE
;
A
#
# COMPACT_ATOMS: atom_id res chain seq x y z
N MET A 1 -27.11 24.97 57.43
CA MET A 1 -26.02 25.61 56.68
C MET A 1 -24.75 25.65 57.53
N LYS A 2 -23.81 24.73 57.29
CA LYS A 2 -22.44 24.76 57.85
C LYS A 2 -21.49 24.19 56.79
N PHE A 3 -21.23 24.98 55.75
CA PHE A 3 -20.42 24.59 54.58
C PHE A 3 -19.13 25.41 54.42
N ASN A 4 -18.58 25.94 55.53
CA ASN A 4 -17.45 26.89 55.46
C ASN A 4 -16.20 26.46 56.25
N ASN A 5 -16.09 25.19 56.66
CA ASN A 5 -14.91 24.68 57.40
C ASN A 5 -14.10 23.62 56.65
N PHE A 6 -14.59 23.10 55.51
CA PHE A 6 -13.85 22.12 54.70
C PHE A 6 -12.83 22.80 53.75
N LEU A 7 -13.10 24.02 53.30
CA LEU A 7 -12.29 24.74 52.31
C LEU A 7 -10.96 25.30 52.88
N LYS A 8 -10.83 25.45 54.20
CA LYS A 8 -9.60 25.94 54.86
C LYS A 8 -8.62 24.82 55.24
N ILE A 9 -9.08 23.56 55.27
CA ILE A 9 -8.24 22.40 55.60
C ILE A 9 -7.50 21.91 54.35
N CYS A 10 -8.07 22.06 53.15
CA CYS A 10 -7.38 21.73 51.89
C CYS A 10 -6.26 22.72 51.52
N LEU A 11 -6.25 23.95 52.05
CA LEU A 11 -5.24 24.97 51.70
C LEU A 11 -3.98 24.92 52.58
N ILE A 12 -3.98 24.13 53.66
CA ILE A 12 -2.84 24.00 54.61
C ILE A 12 -2.01 22.73 54.36
N LEU A 13 -2.53 21.77 53.56
CA LEU A 13 -1.77 20.58 53.14
C LEU A 13 -0.87 20.81 51.90
N CYS A 14 -0.92 22.00 51.29
CA CYS A 14 -0.12 22.34 50.10
C CYS A 14 1.15 23.17 50.37
N LEU A 15 1.57 23.43 51.62
CA LEU A 15 2.70 24.35 51.90
C LEU A 15 3.80 23.82 52.84
N THR A 16 3.78 22.54 53.20
CA THR A 16 4.89 21.88 53.89
C THR A 16 4.97 20.47 53.29
N THR A 17 5.87 20.13 52.39
CA THR A 17 7.29 19.94 52.70
C THR A 17 8.12 19.89 51.41
N LEU A 18 8.55 21.05 50.91
CA LEU A 18 9.81 21.18 50.18
C LEU A 18 10.89 21.54 51.20
N PHE A 19 11.47 20.54 51.85
CA PHE A 19 12.81 20.63 52.43
C PHE A 19 13.51 19.29 52.24
N ILE A 20 14.29 19.26 51.17
CA ILE A 20 15.30 18.26 50.85
C ILE A 20 16.34 18.25 51.96
N GLN A 21 16.59 17.08 52.54
CA GLN A 21 17.84 16.81 53.25
C GLN A 21 18.40 15.48 52.76
N CYS A 22 19.37 15.57 51.85
CA CYS A 22 20.17 14.45 51.38
C CYS A 22 20.92 13.80 52.55
N LYS A 23 20.65 12.51 52.80
CA LYS A 23 21.54 11.61 53.53
C LYS A 23 22.07 10.58 52.55
N LYS A 24 23.38 10.64 52.27
CA LYS A 24 24.09 9.67 51.45
C LYS A 24 24.21 8.35 52.23
N SER A 25 23.52 7.32 51.78
CA SER A 25 23.76 5.92 52.16
C SER A 25 23.52 5.08 50.91
N ASN A 26 24.57 4.43 50.42
CA ASN A 26 24.52 3.53 49.27
C ASN A 26 23.50 2.43 49.54
N ASN A 27 22.42 2.40 48.78
CA ASN A 27 21.54 1.25 48.62
C ASN A 27 21.03 1.31 47.19
N ASN A 28 21.35 0.28 46.42
CA ASN A 28 20.81 0.03 45.09
C ASN A 28 19.33 -0.28 45.30
N TYR A 29 18.48 0.73 45.08
CA TYR A 29 17.05 0.54 44.93
C TYR A 29 16.80 0.64 43.43
N GLU A 30 16.72 -0.53 42.81
CA GLU A 30 16.17 -0.69 41.48
C GLU A 30 14.74 -0.16 41.54
N GLU A 31 14.53 0.93 40.82
CA GLU A 31 13.23 1.44 40.46
C GLU A 31 12.64 0.41 39.50
N GLU A 32 11.82 -0.50 40.03
CA GLU A 32 10.92 -1.32 39.23
C GLU A 32 9.95 -0.35 38.55
N GLN A 33 10.35 0.14 37.38
CA GLN A 33 9.41 0.64 36.39
C GLN A 33 8.48 -0.53 36.08
N GLU A 34 7.23 -0.43 36.51
CA GLU A 34 6.15 -1.18 35.89
C GLU A 34 6.07 -0.71 34.43
N GLU A 35 6.90 -1.30 33.58
CA GLU A 35 6.66 -1.37 32.15
C GLU A 35 5.35 -2.14 31.98
N SER A 36 4.26 -1.38 31.85
CA SER A 36 3.02 -1.86 31.25
C SER A 36 3.35 -2.29 29.82
N TYR A 37 3.79 -3.54 29.66
CA TYR A 37 3.83 -4.24 28.38
C TYR A 37 2.39 -4.34 27.88
N SER A 38 1.90 -3.27 27.25
CA SER A 38 0.87 -3.41 26.24
C SER A 38 1.58 -3.98 25.03
N ASP A 39 1.65 -5.31 25.02
CA ASP A 39 2.09 -6.12 23.90
C ASP A 39 1.02 -6.05 22.80
N GLU A 40 0.72 -4.84 22.30
CA GLU A 40 0.01 -4.68 21.03
C GLU A 40 1.03 -4.95 19.93
N ASN A 41 1.25 -6.23 19.65
CA ASN A 41 2.03 -6.65 18.49
C ASN A 41 1.24 -6.29 17.23
N GLY A 42 1.44 -5.07 16.70
CA GLY A 42 0.91 -4.66 15.41
C GLY A 42 0.47 -3.20 15.30
N TYR A 43 -0.44 -2.95 14.37
CA TYR A 43 -1.00 -1.64 14.04
C TYR A 43 -2.46 -1.57 14.49
N SER A 44 -2.82 -0.49 15.18
CA SER A 44 -4.22 -0.23 15.54
C SER A 44 -5.07 0.02 14.30
N ASP A 45 -6.39 -0.18 14.43
CA ASP A 45 -7.31 0.11 13.34
C ASP A 45 -7.22 1.57 12.91
N GLY A 46 -7.07 1.83 11.60
CA GLY A 46 -6.99 3.18 11.07
C GLY A 46 -6.31 3.28 9.71
N THR A 47 -6.09 4.53 9.29
CA THR A 47 -5.47 4.87 8.01
C THR A 47 -3.99 5.20 8.19
N TYR A 48 -3.15 4.62 7.32
CA TYR A 48 -1.70 4.75 7.37
C TYR A 48 -1.15 5.14 6.01
N CYS A 49 0.05 5.72 6.01
CA CYS A 49 0.80 5.96 4.80
C CYS A 49 1.68 4.74 4.50
N ALA A 50 1.61 4.23 3.28
CA ALA A 50 2.37 3.08 2.86
C ALA A 50 3.11 3.32 1.54
N GLU A 51 4.27 2.71 1.41
CA GLU A 51 4.92 2.45 0.12
C GLU A 51 4.35 1.15 -0.44
N ILE A 52 3.92 1.20 -1.70
CA ILE A 52 3.27 0.11 -2.40
C ILE A 52 4.06 -0.17 -3.66
N ASP A 53 4.73 -1.31 -3.67
CA ASP A 53 5.31 -1.89 -4.87
C ASP A 53 4.27 -2.80 -5.50
N TYR A 54 4.02 -2.67 -6.79
CA TYR A 54 3.28 -3.67 -7.53
C TYR A 54 4.07 -4.20 -8.73
N TYR A 55 3.73 -5.41 -9.16
CA TYR A 55 4.30 -6.10 -10.29
C TYR A 55 3.21 -6.84 -11.08
N TYR A 56 3.14 -6.58 -12.38
CA TYR A 56 2.24 -7.29 -13.29
C TYR A 56 3.05 -8.20 -14.22
N SER A 57 2.99 -9.52 -13.96
CA SER A 57 3.83 -10.51 -14.65
C SER A 57 3.55 -10.63 -16.14
N GLU A 58 2.32 -10.34 -16.55
CA GLU A 58 1.88 -10.47 -17.95
C GLU A 58 2.57 -9.48 -18.88
N THR A 59 2.90 -8.28 -18.39
CA THR A 59 3.63 -7.26 -19.15
C THR A 59 5.07 -7.06 -18.65
N GLY A 60 5.41 -7.62 -17.47
CA GLY A 60 6.68 -7.36 -16.79
C GLY A 60 6.79 -5.96 -16.20
N THR A 61 5.67 -5.24 -16.06
CA THR A 61 5.63 -3.87 -15.54
C THR A 61 5.66 -3.86 -14.02
N SER A 62 6.42 -2.95 -13.44
CA SER A 62 6.37 -2.63 -12.01
C SER A 62 6.35 -1.14 -11.78
N SER A 63 5.80 -0.70 -10.66
CA SER A 63 5.97 0.66 -10.15
C SER A 63 5.80 0.69 -8.63
N THR A 64 6.30 1.78 -8.05
CA THR A 64 6.26 2.04 -6.60
C THR A 64 5.50 3.33 -6.37
N TYR A 65 4.53 3.30 -5.46
CA TYR A 65 3.73 4.47 -5.09
C TYR A 65 3.68 4.66 -3.59
N THR A 66 3.47 5.91 -3.17
CA THR A 66 3.11 6.21 -1.78
C THR A 66 1.62 6.48 -1.73
N LEU A 67 0.86 5.66 -1.00
CA LEU A 67 -0.61 5.70 -0.94
C LEU A 67 -1.10 5.54 0.50
N LEU A 68 -2.38 5.86 0.70
CA LEU A 68 -3.06 5.61 1.97
C LEU A 68 -3.62 4.19 1.97
N VAL A 69 -3.49 3.52 3.11
CA VAL A 69 -4.03 2.17 3.34
C VAL A 69 -4.83 2.12 4.63
N GLU A 70 -5.84 1.26 4.68
CA GLU A 70 -6.62 0.99 5.89
C GLU A 70 -6.20 -0.35 6.49
N ILE A 71 -5.99 -0.33 7.81
CA ILE A 71 -5.69 -1.51 8.61
C ILE A 71 -6.85 -1.75 9.56
N GLU A 72 -7.34 -2.99 9.64
CA GLU A 72 -8.31 -3.43 10.63
C GLU A 72 -7.87 -4.78 11.20
N ASN A 73 -7.85 -4.93 12.53
CA ASN A 73 -7.43 -6.16 13.20
C ASN A 73 -6.05 -6.70 12.74
N ASN A 74 -5.08 -5.79 12.50
CA ASN A 74 -3.77 -6.08 11.90
C ASN A 74 -3.79 -6.62 10.46
N GLU A 75 -4.91 -6.53 9.75
CA GLU A 75 -5.02 -6.90 8.34
C GLU A 75 -5.08 -5.66 7.46
N LEU A 76 -4.43 -5.71 6.30
CA LEU A 76 -4.58 -4.70 5.26
C LEU A 76 -5.94 -4.91 4.58
N THR A 77 -6.86 -3.94 4.72
CA THR A 77 -8.23 -4.07 4.20
C THR A 77 -8.48 -3.23 2.95
N VAL A 78 -7.84 -2.06 2.83
CA VAL A 78 -8.06 -1.13 1.70
C VAL A 78 -6.75 -0.46 1.26
N ILE A 79 -6.57 -0.31 -0.05
CA ILE A 79 -5.57 0.59 -0.67
C ILE A 79 -6.33 1.68 -1.43
N HIS A 80 -6.07 2.95 -1.11
CA HIS A 80 -6.74 4.09 -1.75
C HIS A 80 -6.01 4.56 -3.01
N TRP A 81 -6.72 4.61 -4.14
CA TRP A 81 -6.20 5.18 -5.37
C TRP A 81 -6.43 6.70 -5.42
N PRO A 82 -5.46 7.51 -5.88
CA PRO A 82 -5.59 8.97 -6.01
C PRO A 82 -6.75 9.42 -6.91
N ASN A 83 -7.18 8.56 -7.84
CA ASN A 83 -8.28 8.83 -8.78
C ASN A 83 -9.67 8.62 -8.16
N GLY A 84 -9.77 8.33 -6.85
CA GLY A 84 -11.03 8.15 -6.13
C GLY A 84 -11.60 6.74 -6.18
N GLY A 85 -10.79 5.75 -6.58
CA GLY A 85 -11.08 4.32 -6.44
C GLY A 85 -10.32 3.70 -5.27
N TRP A 86 -10.54 2.42 -5.03
CA TRP A 86 -9.83 1.66 -3.99
C TRP A 86 -9.70 0.18 -4.39
N LEU A 87 -8.70 -0.48 -3.82
CA LEU A 87 -8.56 -1.93 -3.84
C LEU A 87 -8.93 -2.44 -2.44
N ASP A 88 -9.90 -3.35 -2.33
CA ASP A 88 -10.38 -3.90 -1.05
C ASP A 88 -10.52 -5.43 -1.08
N ASP A 89 -11.17 -6.00 -0.06
CA ASP A 89 -11.39 -7.43 0.12
C ASP A 89 -12.22 -8.10 -0.99
N SER A 90 -12.85 -7.32 -1.87
CA SER A 90 -13.48 -7.84 -3.08
C SER A 90 -12.47 -8.20 -4.17
N HIS A 91 -11.26 -7.65 -4.09
CA HIS A 91 -10.17 -7.82 -5.05
C HIS A 91 -8.98 -8.60 -4.51
N PHE A 92 -8.81 -8.69 -3.19
CA PHE A 92 -7.76 -9.52 -2.59
C PHE A 92 -8.19 -10.10 -1.25
N THR A 93 -7.48 -11.12 -0.77
CA THR A 93 -7.68 -11.62 0.60
C THR A 93 -6.84 -10.77 1.55
N PRO A 94 -7.44 -10.09 2.56
CA PRO A 94 -6.71 -9.26 3.51
C PRO A 94 -5.53 -10.01 4.15
N PRO A 95 -4.27 -9.56 3.91
CA PRO A 95 -3.10 -10.17 4.54
C PRO A 95 -2.83 -9.57 5.92
N ASP A 96 -2.25 -10.37 6.81
CA ASP A 96 -1.67 -9.88 8.06
C ASP A 96 -0.50 -8.92 7.76
N ILE A 97 -0.56 -7.73 8.34
CA ILE A 97 0.43 -6.67 8.23
C ILE A 97 0.89 -6.18 9.60
N SER A 98 0.72 -7.00 10.64
CA SER A 98 1.16 -6.66 12.01
C SER A 98 2.67 -6.35 12.09
N SER A 99 3.45 -6.87 11.14
CA SER A 99 4.89 -6.62 11.03
C SER A 99 5.26 -5.29 10.35
N GLY A 100 4.28 -4.61 9.75
CA GLY A 100 4.46 -3.38 8.96
C GLY A 100 4.72 -3.61 7.48
N GLU A 101 4.82 -4.86 7.04
CA GLU A 101 4.97 -5.25 5.64
C GLU A 101 4.10 -6.47 5.33
N ALA A 102 3.46 -6.48 4.16
CA ALA A 102 2.66 -7.59 3.67
C ALA A 102 2.76 -7.69 2.14
N SER A 103 2.61 -8.90 1.62
CA SER A 103 2.53 -9.15 0.18
C SER A 103 1.31 -10.01 -0.14
N PHE A 104 0.65 -9.71 -1.26
CA PHE A 104 -0.51 -10.45 -1.75
C PHE A 104 -0.64 -10.31 -3.26
N SER A 105 -1.49 -11.13 -3.88
CA SER A 105 -1.86 -11.00 -5.29
C SER A 105 -3.35 -10.65 -5.37
N SER A 106 -3.71 -9.73 -6.26
CA SER A 106 -5.10 -9.44 -6.57
C SER A 106 -5.77 -10.58 -7.34
N ASP A 107 -7.10 -10.57 -7.41
CA ASP A 107 -7.92 -11.46 -8.23
C ASP A 107 -7.67 -11.30 -9.74
N ARG A 108 -6.96 -10.23 -10.13
CA ARG A 108 -6.53 -9.93 -11.50
C ARG A 108 -5.08 -10.35 -11.79
N GLY A 109 -4.38 -10.89 -10.81
CA GLY A 109 -3.02 -11.40 -10.96
C GLY A 109 -1.93 -10.33 -10.94
N VAL A 110 -2.18 -9.17 -10.31
CA VAL A 110 -1.14 -8.19 -9.98
C VAL A 110 -0.61 -8.50 -8.59
N ASP A 111 0.70 -8.59 -8.46
CA ASP A 111 1.38 -8.83 -7.18
C ASP A 111 1.66 -7.50 -6.49
N TYR A 112 1.38 -7.42 -5.19
CA TYR A 112 1.57 -6.25 -4.34
C TYR A 112 2.52 -6.56 -3.19
N THR A 113 3.33 -5.57 -2.83
CA THR A 113 4.05 -5.51 -1.55
C THR A 113 3.78 -4.15 -0.94
N VAL A 114 3.20 -4.16 0.26
CA VAL A 114 2.76 -2.98 0.99
C VAL A 114 3.60 -2.85 2.24
N LYS A 115 4.17 -1.67 2.45
CA LYS A 115 5.00 -1.35 3.59
C LYS A 115 4.54 -0.07 4.25
N ILE A 116 4.14 -0.15 5.52
CA ILE A 116 3.72 1.02 6.30
C ILE A 116 4.94 1.89 6.60
N ILE A 117 4.91 3.15 6.16
CA ILE A 117 6.01 4.11 6.30
C ILE A 117 5.69 5.29 7.23
N GLY A 118 4.43 5.47 7.61
CA GLY A 118 4.02 6.54 8.50
C GLY A 118 2.52 6.58 8.78
N ASN A 119 2.09 7.59 9.54
CA ASN A 119 0.67 7.84 9.78
C ASN A 119 0.05 8.61 8.60
N GLU A 120 -1.28 8.61 8.49
CA GLU A 120 -2.03 9.34 7.46
C GLU A 120 -1.55 10.80 7.27
N GLY A 121 -1.35 11.54 8.36
CA GLY A 121 -0.98 12.96 8.33
C GLY A 121 0.40 13.27 7.76
N ASP A 122 1.27 12.27 7.65
CA ASP A 122 2.63 12.41 7.12
C ASP A 122 2.71 12.05 5.62
N CYS A 123 1.59 11.65 5.00
CA CYS A 123 1.62 11.05 3.68
C CYS A 123 1.75 12.07 2.55
N SER A 124 2.81 11.93 1.76
CA SER A 124 2.95 12.60 0.46
C SER A 124 2.49 11.65 -0.64
N THR A 125 1.18 11.49 -0.79
CA THR A 125 0.60 10.54 -1.74
C THR A 125 0.98 10.87 -3.18
N SER A 126 1.32 9.85 -3.95
CA SER A 126 1.51 9.97 -5.40
C SER A 126 0.26 10.53 -6.05
N SER A 127 0.37 11.61 -6.82
CA SER A 127 -0.79 12.24 -7.48
C SER A 127 -1.17 11.58 -8.81
N TYR A 128 -0.24 10.83 -9.39
CA TYR A 128 -0.45 10.05 -10.61
C TYR A 128 0.05 8.65 -10.36
N VAL A 129 -0.85 7.68 -10.51
CA VAL A 129 -0.56 6.26 -10.40
C VAL A 129 -1.25 5.56 -11.55
N THR A 130 -0.62 4.50 -12.02
CA THR A 130 -1.21 3.55 -12.96
C THR A 130 -1.86 2.47 -12.10
N ASP A 131 -3.18 2.41 -12.10
CA ASP A 131 -3.92 1.36 -11.39
C ASP A 131 -4.02 0.07 -12.24
N GLU A 132 -4.64 -0.98 -11.69
CA GLU A 132 -4.75 -2.27 -12.38
C GLU A 132 -5.56 -2.19 -13.68
N ASP A 133 -6.56 -1.29 -13.73
CA ASP A 133 -7.36 -1.09 -14.94
C ASP A 133 -6.49 -0.54 -16.06
N ASP A 134 -5.66 0.46 -15.77
CA ASP A 134 -4.74 1.04 -16.74
C ASP A 134 -3.71 0.02 -17.25
N LEU A 135 -3.18 -0.85 -16.37
CA LEU A 135 -2.20 -1.88 -16.74
C LEU A 135 -2.80 -2.93 -17.68
N ILE A 136 -3.99 -3.40 -17.34
CA ILE A 136 -4.67 -4.44 -18.11
C ILE A 136 -5.14 -3.88 -19.44
N GLN A 137 -5.63 -2.64 -19.47
CA GLN A 137 -5.98 -1.99 -20.72
C GLN A 137 -4.77 -1.82 -21.64
N GLN A 138 -3.61 -1.40 -21.11
CA GLN A 138 -2.38 -1.32 -21.90
C GLN A 138 -1.99 -2.66 -22.50
N LYS A 139 -2.07 -3.75 -21.72
CA LYS A 139 -1.81 -5.10 -22.22
C LYS A 139 -2.76 -5.49 -23.36
N GLU A 140 -4.06 -5.28 -23.17
CA GLU A 140 -5.08 -5.62 -24.17
C GLU A 140 -4.89 -4.83 -25.48
N ASP A 141 -4.54 -3.54 -25.37
CA ASP A 141 -4.26 -2.68 -26.52
C ASP A 141 -3.00 -3.15 -27.28
N ASP A 142 -1.93 -3.49 -26.56
CA ASP A 142 -0.67 -3.99 -27.13
C ASP A 142 -0.88 -5.34 -27.85
N GLU A 143 -1.62 -6.28 -27.25
CA GLU A 143 -1.96 -7.57 -27.84
C GLU A 143 -2.80 -7.42 -29.12
N ASN A 144 -3.78 -6.50 -29.11
CA ASN A 144 -4.63 -6.23 -30.26
C ASN A 144 -3.85 -5.58 -31.41
N GLU A 145 -2.93 -4.66 -31.11
CA GLU A 145 -2.04 -4.07 -32.11
C GLU A 145 -1.13 -5.12 -32.75
N GLU A 146 -0.54 -6.01 -31.94
CA GLU A 146 0.28 -7.11 -32.44
C GLU A 146 -0.52 -8.03 -33.36
N TYR A 147 -1.74 -8.38 -32.96
CA TYR A 147 -2.64 -9.21 -33.78
C TYR A 147 -2.95 -8.54 -35.12
N ARG A 148 -3.29 -7.24 -35.11
CA ARG A 148 -3.58 -6.49 -36.35
C ARG A 148 -2.37 -6.45 -37.28
N LYS A 149 -1.17 -6.26 -36.73
CA LYS A 149 0.07 -6.25 -37.51
C LYS A 149 0.32 -7.60 -38.20
N LYS A 150 0.12 -8.72 -37.49
CA LYS A 150 0.24 -10.07 -38.08
C LYS A 150 -0.74 -10.28 -39.23
N GLN A 151 -1.99 -9.84 -39.08
CA GLN A 151 -3.00 -9.96 -40.15
C GLN A 151 -2.60 -9.18 -41.41
N LEU A 152 -2.06 -7.97 -41.24
CA LEU A 152 -1.57 -7.16 -42.36
C LEU A 152 -0.36 -7.81 -43.03
N GLU A 153 0.61 -8.31 -42.26
CA GLU A 153 1.77 -9.02 -42.81
C GLU A 153 1.36 -10.29 -43.59
N GLU A 154 0.40 -11.06 -43.08
CA GLU A 154 -0.14 -12.23 -43.78
C GLU A 154 -0.92 -11.87 -45.06
N GLU A 155 -1.61 -10.73 -45.08
CA GLU A 155 -2.32 -10.23 -46.27
C GLU A 155 -1.34 -9.75 -47.34
N GLU A 156 -0.32 -8.97 -46.95
CA GLU A 156 0.76 -8.52 -47.83
C GLU A 156 1.54 -9.70 -48.44
N GLU A 157 1.82 -10.75 -47.67
CA GLU A 157 2.50 -11.96 -48.18
C GLU A 157 1.65 -12.70 -49.23
N LYS A 158 0.34 -12.83 -49.00
CA LYS A 158 -0.60 -13.46 -49.95
C LYS A 158 -0.72 -12.66 -51.24
N GLU A 159 -0.80 -11.34 -51.15
CA GLU A 159 -0.83 -10.46 -52.32
C GLU A 159 0.47 -10.55 -53.14
N ALA A 160 1.63 -10.57 -52.45
CA ALA A 160 2.92 -10.74 -53.12
C ALA A 160 3.05 -12.10 -53.81
N GLU A 161 2.57 -13.18 -53.20
CA GLU A 161 2.55 -14.52 -53.81
C GLU A 161 1.61 -14.57 -55.02
N GLU A 162 0.42 -13.97 -54.93
CA GLU A 162 -0.52 -13.92 -56.05
C GLU A 162 0.04 -13.11 -57.23
N GLU A 163 0.66 -11.97 -56.97
CA GLU A 163 1.28 -11.14 -58.00
C GLU A 163 2.42 -11.88 -58.69
N LYS A 164 3.29 -12.56 -57.91
CA LYS A 164 4.36 -13.38 -58.47
C LYS A 164 3.81 -14.49 -59.38
N ARG A 165 2.73 -15.16 -58.97
CA ARG A 165 2.07 -16.19 -59.80
C ARG A 165 1.52 -15.61 -61.10
N ARG A 166 0.91 -14.41 -61.07
CA ARG A 166 0.42 -13.74 -62.28
C ARG A 166 1.56 -13.42 -63.24
N GLN A 167 2.69 -12.91 -62.74
CA GLN A 167 3.88 -12.62 -63.54
C GLN A 167 4.44 -13.88 -64.21
N GLU A 168 4.58 -14.98 -63.46
CA GLU A 168 5.04 -16.28 -64.00
C GLU A 168 4.09 -16.83 -65.08
N GLU A 169 2.76 -16.66 -64.90
CA GLU A 169 1.76 -17.07 -65.91
C GLU A 169 1.80 -16.21 -67.17
N GLU A 170 2.12 -14.91 -67.06
CA GLU A 170 2.29 -14.01 -68.21
C GLU A 170 3.57 -14.34 -68.99
N GLU A 171 4.70 -14.54 -68.32
CA GLU A 171 5.97 -14.94 -68.96
C GLU A 171 5.87 -16.27 -69.69
N SER A 172 5.06 -17.22 -69.19
CA SER A 172 4.88 -18.53 -69.84
C SER A 172 4.10 -18.49 -71.17
N LYS A 173 3.46 -17.36 -71.50
CA LYS A 173 2.63 -17.19 -72.70
C LYS A 173 3.35 -16.47 -73.86
N GLU A 174 4.53 -15.90 -73.64
CA GLU A 174 5.42 -15.34 -74.68
C GLU A 174 6.36 -16.40 -75.30
#